data_AF-A0A662WP69-F1
#
_entry.id   AF-A0A662WP69-F1
#
_cell.length_a   1.000
_cell.length_b   1.000
_cell.length_c   1.000
_cell.angle_alpha   90.00
_cell.angle_beta   90.00
_cell.angle_gamma   90.00
#
_symmetry.space_group_name_H-M   'P 1'
#
loop_
_entity.id
_entity.type
_entity.pdbx_description
1 polymer ?
#
loop_
_entity_poly.entity_id
_entity_poly.type
_entity_poly.pdbx_seq_one_letter_code
_entity_poly.pdbx_strand_id
1 'polypeptide(L)'
;MRIEWPARQSLRVDTPCAASTVDERVLRKCATVVSMDKFRTSKLCSKCHQTLSSVRYSVDTRLPKRKKRKGVVLVRNRAEVEFEQKKCHAVLRCDHKQCESRYWDRDVNAAINMLELLKSEVLGLGRMNSFRR
;
A
#
# COMPACT_ATOMS: atom_id res chain seq x y z
N MET A 1 -11.51 20.21 -18.06
CA MET A 1 -10.52 21.20 -17.58
C MET A 1 -9.17 20.50 -17.49
N ARG A 2 -8.21 20.87 -18.34
CA ARG A 2 -6.88 20.24 -18.44
C ARG A 2 -5.98 20.95 -17.43
N ILE A 3 -5.51 20.25 -16.40
CA ILE A 3 -4.54 20.82 -15.46
C ILE A 3 -3.17 20.65 -16.10
N GLU A 4 -2.59 21.76 -16.58
CA GLU A 4 -1.22 21.78 -17.08
C GLU A 4 -0.25 21.85 -15.90
N TRP A 5 0.63 20.84 -15.81
CA TRP A 5 1.70 20.82 -14.82
C TRP A 5 2.95 21.44 -15.43
N PRO A 6 3.68 22.31 -14.71
CA PRO A 6 4.96 22.83 -15.20
C PRO A 6 5.96 21.69 -15.41
N ALA A 7 6.92 21.92 -16.32
CA ALA A 7 7.92 20.94 -16.73
C ALA A 7 8.62 20.31 -15.50
N ARG A 8 8.72 18.97 -15.51
CA ARG A 8 9.39 18.19 -14.46
C ARG A 8 10.81 18.74 -14.25
N GLN A 9 11.04 19.41 -13.14
CA GLN A 9 12.38 19.48 -12.58
C GLN A 9 12.67 18.12 -11.96
N SER A 10 13.66 17.43 -12.52
CA SER A 10 14.16 16.17 -12.02
C SER A 10 14.73 16.38 -10.62
N LEU A 11 13.94 16.09 -9.58
CA LEU A 11 14.46 15.91 -8.24
C LEU A 11 15.36 14.67 -8.26
N ARG A 12 16.68 14.88 -8.22
CA ARG A 12 17.62 13.81 -7.89
C ARG A 12 17.36 13.45 -6.43
N VAL A 13 16.71 12.31 -6.22
CA VAL A 13 16.57 11.74 -4.90
C VAL A 13 17.84 10.94 -4.66
N ASP A 14 18.81 11.58 -4.00
CA ASP A 14 19.92 10.84 -3.40
C ASP A 14 19.33 9.83 -2.43
N THR A 15 19.82 8.59 -2.52
CA THR A 15 19.25 7.43 -1.84
C THR A 15 19.13 7.67 -0.33
N PRO A 16 17.92 7.71 0.27
CA PRO A 16 17.81 7.87 1.71
C PRO A 16 17.71 6.49 2.37
N CYS A 17 18.82 6.07 2.99
CA CYS A 17 18.76 5.12 4.09
C CYS A 17 18.44 5.94 5.36
N ALA A 18 17.46 5.47 6.14
CA ALA A 18 16.83 6.12 7.31
C ALA A 18 15.85 7.26 6.97
N ALA A 19 14.70 7.25 7.67
CA ALA A 19 13.58 8.17 7.49
C ALA A 19 13.98 9.63 7.74
N SER A 20 14.50 10.30 6.71
CA SER A 20 14.70 11.75 6.72
C SER A 20 13.32 12.41 6.76
N THR A 21 13.00 13.09 7.85
CA THR A 21 11.90 14.04 7.90
C THR A 21 12.11 15.07 6.80
N VAL A 22 11.24 15.04 5.79
CA VAL A 22 11.23 16.03 4.71
C VAL A 22 10.87 17.38 5.33
N ASP A 23 11.75 18.37 5.20
CA ASP A 23 11.53 19.70 5.77
C ASP A 23 10.45 20.44 4.97
N GLU A 24 9.29 20.63 5.60
CA GLU A 24 8.17 21.38 5.04
C GLU A 24 8.56 22.79 4.61
N ARG A 25 9.50 23.45 5.32
CA ARG A 25 10.00 24.79 4.96
C ARG A 25 10.73 24.77 3.63
N VAL A 26 11.45 23.68 3.32
CA VAL A 26 12.14 23.50 2.04
C VAL A 26 11.12 23.23 0.94
N LEU A 27 10.15 22.36 1.18
CA LEU A 27 9.09 22.06 0.21
C LEU A 27 8.27 23.29 -0.16
N ARG A 28 7.92 24.12 0.82
CA ARG A 28 7.16 25.37 0.62
C ARG A 28 7.87 26.39 -0.27
N LYS A 29 9.19 26.26 -0.50
CA LYS A 29 9.93 27.09 -1.46
C LYS A 29 9.64 26.73 -2.92
N CYS A 30 9.25 25.48 -3.19
CA CYS A 30 9.11 24.95 -4.55
C CYS A 30 7.72 24.36 -4.87
N ALA A 31 6.87 24.18 -3.86
CA ALA A 31 5.54 23.59 -4.02
C ALA A 31 4.58 24.10 -2.95
N THR A 32 3.28 24.10 -3.27
CA THR A 32 2.23 24.28 -2.26
C THR A 32 2.13 23.01 -1.42
N VAL A 33 2.35 23.14 -0.11
CA VAL A 33 2.21 22.04 0.85
C VAL A 33 0.89 22.17 1.58
N VAL A 34 0.10 21.10 1.56
CA VAL A 34 -1.18 21.01 2.25
C VAL A 34 -1.09 19.88 3.27
N SER A 35 -1.35 20.19 4.54
CA SER A 35 -1.43 19.19 5.61
C SER A 35 -2.75 18.43 5.53
N MET A 36 -2.71 17.11 5.52
CA MET A 36 -3.90 16.27 5.32
C MET A 36 -3.95 15.10 6.32
N ASP A 37 -5.11 14.86 6.93
CA ASP A 37 -5.31 13.72 7.82
C ASP A 37 -5.38 12.39 7.02
N LYS A 38 -4.59 11.40 7.45
CA LYS A 38 -4.54 10.03 6.90
C LYS A 38 -5.69 9.13 7.34
N PHE A 39 -6.70 9.64 8.06
CA PHE A 39 -7.79 8.83 8.59
C PHE A 39 -8.45 7.95 7.51
N ARG A 40 -8.44 6.63 7.76
CA ARG A 40 -8.98 5.55 6.92
C ARG A 40 -8.44 5.45 5.49
N THR A 41 -7.42 6.23 5.09
CA THR A 41 -6.91 6.20 3.70
C THR A 41 -6.37 4.85 3.29
N SER A 42 -5.76 4.10 4.20
CA SER A 42 -5.32 2.72 3.92
C SER A 42 -6.43 1.67 4.10
N LYS A 43 -7.60 2.05 4.64
CA LYS A 43 -8.67 1.12 5.04
C LYS A 43 -9.84 1.08 4.07
N LEU A 44 -10.01 2.10 3.23
CA LEU A 44 -11.07 2.19 2.25
C LEU A 44 -10.53 1.91 0.84
N CYS A 45 -11.32 1.20 0.03
CA CYS A 45 -11.00 0.97 -1.37
C CYS A 45 -10.99 2.28 -2.15
N SER A 46 -9.92 2.57 -2.88
CA SER A 46 -9.83 3.79 -3.69
C SER A 46 -10.80 3.85 -4.88
N LYS A 47 -11.45 2.74 -5.25
CA LYS A 47 -12.45 2.73 -6.33
C LYS A 47 -13.89 2.88 -5.85
N CYS A 48 -14.25 2.28 -4.72
CA CYS A 48 -15.64 2.22 -4.26
C CYS A 48 -15.85 2.71 -2.82
N HIS A 49 -14.79 3.12 -2.12
CA HIS A 49 -14.79 3.58 -0.74
C HIS A 49 -15.39 2.63 0.29
N GLN A 50 -15.59 1.35 -0.06
CA GLN A 50 -15.95 0.31 0.89
C GLN A 50 -14.75 -0.11 1.75
N THR A 51 -15.02 -0.59 2.96
CA THR A 51 -13.97 -1.03 3.88
C THR A 51 -13.27 -2.28 3.33
N LEU A 52 -11.94 -2.26 3.35
CA LEU A 52 -11.11 -3.36 2.90
C LEU A 52 -10.88 -4.38 4.02
N SER A 53 -10.84 -5.65 3.64
CA SER A 53 -10.60 -6.79 4.52
C SER A 53 -9.14 -7.23 4.49
N SER A 54 -8.65 -7.76 5.61
CA SER A 54 -7.30 -8.34 5.70
C SER A 54 -7.21 -9.64 4.91
N VAL A 55 -6.11 -9.85 4.18
CA VAL A 55 -5.84 -11.10 3.46
C VAL A 55 -5.04 -12.05 4.35
N ARG A 56 -5.35 -13.35 4.25
CA ARG A 56 -4.52 -14.43 4.81
C ARG A 56 -4.00 -15.31 3.69
N TYR A 57 -2.78 -15.82 3.84
CA TYR A 57 -2.17 -16.75 2.92
C TYR A 57 -1.59 -17.94 3.67
N SER A 58 -1.67 -19.10 3.05
CA SER A 58 -1.03 -20.32 3.54
C SER A 58 0.47 -20.22 3.32
N VAL A 59 1.26 -20.52 4.35
CA VAL A 59 2.71 -20.68 4.24
C VAL A 59 3.13 -22.06 4.67
N ASP A 60 4.07 -22.64 3.94
CA ASP A 60 4.75 -23.88 4.32
C ASP A 60 5.71 -23.55 5.47
N THR A 61 5.32 -23.86 6.71
CA THR A 61 6.16 -23.55 7.88
C THR A 61 7.21 -24.61 8.13
N ARG A 62 6.99 -25.83 7.63
CA ARG A 62 7.89 -26.96 7.83
C ARG A 62 8.28 -27.58 6.50
N LEU A 63 9.17 -26.93 5.76
CA LEU A 63 10.04 -27.68 4.85
C LEU A 63 11.18 -28.24 5.71
N PRO A 64 11.23 -29.56 6.01
CA PRO A 64 12.38 -30.11 6.70
C PRO A 64 13.66 -29.70 5.97
N LYS A 65 14.70 -29.36 6.74
CA LYS A 65 16.04 -29.09 6.20
C LYS A 65 16.39 -30.23 5.24
N ARG A 66 16.93 -29.90 4.06
CA ARG A 66 17.33 -30.92 3.07
C ARG A 66 18.25 -31.92 3.75
N LYS A 67 17.77 -33.15 3.97
CA LYS A 67 18.59 -34.22 4.51
C LYS A 67 19.53 -34.70 3.39
N LYS A 68 20.82 -34.73 3.67
CA LYS A 68 21.82 -35.36 2.81
C LYS A 68 22.25 -36.67 3.44
N ARG A 69 22.35 -37.75 2.66
CA ARG A 69 22.96 -39.02 3.09
C ARG A 69 24.04 -39.38 2.09
N LYS A 70 25.29 -39.53 2.56
CA LYS A 70 26.47 -39.78 1.71
C LYS A 70 26.58 -38.82 0.51
N GLY A 71 26.39 -37.52 0.74
CA GLY A 71 26.48 -36.48 -0.31
C GLY A 71 25.23 -36.33 -1.20
N VAL A 72 24.31 -37.31 -1.22
CA VAL A 72 23.09 -37.27 -2.02
C VAL A 72 21.96 -36.57 -1.26
N VAL A 73 21.28 -35.61 -1.91
CA VAL A 73 20.11 -34.91 -1.35
C VAL A 73 18.89 -35.82 -1.47
N LEU A 74 18.26 -36.16 -0.34
CA LEU A 74 17.04 -36.97 -0.33
C LEU A 74 15.83 -36.16 -0.83
N VAL A 75 14.96 -36.81 -1.60
CA VAL A 75 13.69 -36.25 -2.07
C VAL A 75 12.80 -35.94 -0.87
N ARG A 76 12.16 -34.76 -0.86
CA ARG A 76 11.22 -34.36 0.19
C ARG A 76 9.88 -35.07 0.00
N ASN A 77 9.36 -35.70 1.06
CA ASN A 77 7.96 -36.11 1.08
C ASN A 77 7.07 -34.87 1.19
N ARG A 78 6.25 -34.61 0.16
CA ARG A 78 5.29 -33.50 0.13
C ARG A 78 4.18 -33.62 1.17
N ALA A 79 3.91 -34.82 1.67
CA ALA A 79 2.88 -35.11 2.67
C ALA A 79 3.21 -34.61 4.10
N GLU A 80 4.47 -34.25 4.40
CA GLU A 80 4.91 -33.77 5.72
C GLU A 80 4.83 -32.23 5.86
N VAL A 81 4.29 -31.53 4.86
CA VAL A 81 4.24 -30.07 4.86
C VAL A 81 3.05 -29.60 5.71
N GLU A 82 3.34 -29.05 6.88
CA GLU A 82 2.37 -28.29 7.66
C GLU A 82 2.20 -26.87 7.08
N PHE A 83 0.95 -26.46 6.89
CA PHE A 83 0.58 -25.13 6.43
C PHE A 83 0.07 -24.28 7.60
N GLU A 84 0.56 -23.05 7.70
CA GLU A 84 0.04 -22.04 8.63
C GLU A 84 -0.62 -20.89 7.87
N GLN A 85 -1.74 -20.37 8.38
CA GLN A 85 -2.37 -19.17 7.85
C GLN A 85 -1.73 -17.92 8.44
N LYS A 86 -1.03 -17.13 7.61
CA LYS A 86 -0.45 -15.85 8.01
C LYS A 86 -1.21 -14.67 7.43
N LYS A 87 -1.34 -13.59 8.23
CA LYS A 87 -1.92 -12.33 7.75
C LYS A 87 -0.92 -11.64 6.83
N CYS A 88 -1.39 -11.18 5.67
CA CYS A 88 -0.63 -10.28 4.82
C CYS A 88 -0.97 -8.84 5.22
N HIS A 89 0.00 -8.11 5.76
CA HIS A 89 -0.19 -6.71 6.13
C HIS A 89 -0.14 -5.78 4.91
N ALA A 90 0.70 -6.10 3.93
CA ALA A 90 0.87 -5.28 2.72
C ALA A 90 -0.33 -5.34 1.77
N VAL A 91 -1.13 -6.40 1.79
CA VAL A 91 -2.24 -6.60 0.85
C VAL A 91 -3.59 -6.60 1.57
N LEU A 92 -4.56 -5.91 0.98
CA LEU A 92 -5.95 -5.85 1.43
C LEU A 92 -6.90 -6.28 0.32
N ARG A 93 -8.10 -6.76 0.67
CA ARG A 93 -9.12 -7.22 -0.27
C ARG A 93 -10.36 -6.33 -0.21
N CYS A 94 -10.90 -5.97 -1.37
CA CYS A 94 -12.23 -5.39 -1.46
C CYS A 94 -13.26 -6.50 -1.64
N ASP A 95 -14.24 -6.57 -0.73
CA ASP A 95 -15.31 -7.57 -0.78
C ASP A 95 -16.54 -7.11 -1.57
N HIS A 96 -16.54 -5.86 -2.03
CA HIS A 96 -17.65 -5.31 -2.78
C HIS A 96 -17.75 -5.97 -4.17
N LYS A 97 -18.82 -6.73 -4.40
CA LYS A 97 -19.01 -7.55 -5.63
C LYS A 97 -18.96 -6.74 -6.92
N GLN A 98 -19.40 -5.49 -6.90
CA GLN A 98 -19.40 -4.60 -8.07
C GLN A 98 -18.07 -3.82 -8.23
N CYS A 99 -17.12 -3.99 -7.30
CA CYS A 99 -15.81 -3.38 -7.43
C CYS A 99 -14.85 -4.34 -8.14
N GLU A 100 -14.32 -3.92 -9.28
CA GLU A 100 -13.34 -4.70 -10.03
C GLU A 100 -11.98 -4.81 -9.31
N SER A 101 -11.70 -3.89 -8.39
CA SER A 101 -10.47 -3.89 -7.59
C SER A 101 -10.53 -4.91 -6.48
N ARG A 102 -10.21 -6.16 -6.81
CA ARG A 102 -10.23 -7.30 -5.86
C ARG A 102 -9.22 -7.13 -4.73
N TYR A 103 -7.97 -6.81 -5.07
CA TYR A 103 -6.87 -6.70 -4.12
C TYR A 103 -6.13 -5.37 -4.29
N TRP A 104 -5.60 -4.88 -3.17
CA TRP A 104 -4.85 -3.65 -3.08
C TRP A 104 -3.54 -3.90 -2.36
N ASP A 105 -2.44 -3.38 -2.91
CA ASP A 105 -1.33 -2.97 -2.07
C ASP A 105 -1.80 -1.82 -1.17
N ARG A 106 -1.55 -1.97 0.14
CA ARG A 106 -2.05 -1.07 1.19
C ARG A 106 -1.55 0.36 0.99
N ASP A 107 -0.29 0.52 0.64
CA ASP A 107 0.37 1.82 0.55
C ASP A 107 0.00 2.50 -0.77
N VAL A 108 -0.10 1.73 -1.87
CA VAL A 108 -0.63 2.23 -3.14
C VAL A 108 -2.07 2.71 -2.97
N ASN A 109 -2.93 1.92 -2.32
CA ASN A 109 -4.31 2.33 -2.06
C ASN A 109 -4.39 3.61 -1.20
N ALA A 110 -3.58 3.68 -0.14
CA ALA A 110 -3.51 4.88 0.69
C ALA A 110 -3.04 6.12 -0.10
N ALA A 111 -2.04 5.97 -0.96
CA ALA A 111 -1.52 7.04 -1.79
C ALA A 111 -2.57 7.57 -2.80
N ILE A 112 -3.32 6.68 -3.45
CA ILE A 112 -4.41 7.06 -4.35
C ILE A 112 -5.49 7.85 -3.58
N ASN A 113 -5.90 7.35 -2.41
CA ASN A 113 -6.89 8.04 -1.57
C ASN A 113 -6.38 9.42 -1.10
N MET A 114 -5.11 9.55 -0.72
CA MET A 114 -4.50 10.84 -0.38
C MET A 114 -4.52 11.81 -1.55
N LEU A 115 -4.23 11.32 -2.77
CA LEU A 115 -4.28 12.15 -3.98
C LEU A 115 -5.69 12.63 -4.29
N GLU A 116 -6.72 11.79 -4.14
CA GLU A 116 -8.11 12.21 -4.35
C GLU A 116 -8.56 13.25 -3.32
N LEU A 117 -8.22 13.04 -2.05
CA LEU A 117 -8.48 14.03 -1.01
C LEU A 117 -7.76 15.36 -1.30
N LEU A 118 -6.51 15.32 -1.81
CA LEU A 118 -5.75 16.53 -2.15
C LEU A 118 -6.44 17.30 -3.29
N LYS A 119 -6.92 16.59 -4.31
CA LYS A 119 -7.69 17.20 -5.40
C LYS A 119 -8.97 17.87 -4.87
N SER A 120 -9.69 17.18 -3.97
CA SER A 120 -10.91 17.72 -3.36
C SER A 120 -10.64 19.01 -2.58
N GLU A 121 -9.54 19.05 -1.82
CA GLU A 121 -9.11 20.22 -1.06
C GLU A 121 -8.71 21.38 -1.98
N VAL A 122 -7.88 21.12 -2.99
CA VAL A 122 -7.45 22.13 -3.97
C VAL A 122 -8.62 22.72 -4.76
N LEU A 123 -9.69 21.94 -4.99
CA LEU A 123 -10.92 22.39 -5.63
C LEU A 123 -11.92 23.06 -4.67
N GLY A 124 -11.61 23.16 -3.37
CA GLY A 124 -12.49 23.76 -2.37
C GLY A 124 -13.74 22.92 -2.05
N LEU A 125 -13.78 21.64 -2.44
CA LEU A 125 -14.89 20.72 -2.17
C LEU A 125 -14.83 20.16 -0.74
N GLY A 126 -13.72 20.39 -0.05
CA GLY A 126 -13.44 19.89 1.30
C GLY A 126 -13.27 18.38 1.34
N ARG A 127 -13.28 17.81 2.55
CA ARG A 127 -13.02 16.38 2.77
C ARG A 127 -14.22 15.51 2.38
N MET A 128 -13.96 14.52 1.52
CA MET A 128 -14.92 13.50 1.11
C MET A 128 -15.53 12.77 2.32
N ASN A 129 -16.85 12.56 2.29
CA ASN A 129 -17.63 12.02 3.41
C ASN A 129 -17.09 10.69 3.95
N SER A 130 -16.68 9.77 3.07
CA SER A 130 -16.15 8.46 3.47
C SER A 130 -14.90 8.53 4.36
N PHE A 131 -14.15 9.64 4.30
CA PHE A 131 -12.91 9.84 5.04
C PHE A 131 -13.06 10.80 6.23
N ARG A 132 -14.28 11.24 6.56
CA ARG A 132 -14.54 12.03 7.78
C ARG A 132 -14.51 11.14 9.03
N ARG A 133 -14.19 11.74 10.18
CA ARG A 133 -14.17 11.06 11.48
C ARG A 133 -15.58 10.87 12.03
#